data_AF-C4XEI0-F1
#
_entry.id   AF-C4XEI0-F1
#
_cell.length_a   1.000
_cell.length_b   1.000
_cell.length_c   1.000
_cell.angle_alpha   90.00
_cell.angle_beta   90.00
_cell.angle_gamma   90.00
#
_symmetry.space_group_name_H-M   'P 1'
#
loop_
_entity.id
_entity.type
_entity.pdbx_description
1 polymer ?
#
loop_
_entity_poly.entity_id
_entity_poly.type
_entity_poly.pdbx_seq_one_letter_code
_entity_poly.pdbx_strand_id
1 'polypeptide(L)'
;MSKFIIDKSFFELFPQAKLGVVLINDIKSNSNSPKELQDYLRKSTWLAKDHLTSAIFSDNEVVRIYRDAYSKFNCMKKARSSVEMMLKRASKDAQFSSINPLVDIYNSVGLRFAFPCGAEDINKFSGNLILGITKGGNEFYRINSTENEPALAGELCYYDDKGAVCRNFNWQDGERTKIDENTKKAFCVIELLDTNRLNDLNEALKTLAQLFNKYLGAKCTIHLLDINNSKIELI
;
A
#
# COMPACT_ATOMS: atom_id res chain seq x y z
N MET A 1 14.84 18.12 -3.29
CA MET A 1 13.45 17.64 -3.42
C MET A 1 13.46 16.13 -3.24
N SER A 2 12.54 15.59 -2.46
CA SER A 2 12.43 14.16 -2.19
C SER A 2 11.77 13.46 -3.38
N LYS A 3 12.27 12.28 -3.74
CA LYS A 3 11.74 11.45 -4.83
C LYS A 3 11.25 10.12 -4.31
N PHE A 4 10.28 9.54 -5.00
CA PHE A 4 10.05 8.10 -4.96
C PHE A 4 10.78 7.45 -6.11
N ILE A 5 11.53 6.39 -5.83
CA ILE A 5 12.37 5.66 -6.77
C ILE A 5 12.10 4.16 -6.63
N ILE A 6 11.76 3.52 -7.74
CA ILE A 6 11.71 2.06 -7.83
C ILE A 6 13.10 1.61 -8.28
N ASP A 7 13.83 0.96 -7.38
CA ASP A 7 15.17 0.48 -7.66
C ASP A 7 15.15 -0.64 -8.71
N LYS A 8 16.26 -0.77 -9.45
CA LYS A 8 16.39 -1.80 -10.49
C LYS A 8 16.17 -3.21 -9.94
N SER A 9 16.59 -3.47 -8.70
CA SER A 9 16.39 -4.77 -8.03
C SER A 9 14.93 -5.18 -7.91
N PHE A 10 13.97 -4.24 -7.85
CA PHE A 10 12.55 -4.56 -7.88
C PHE A 10 12.13 -5.10 -9.26
N PHE A 11 12.56 -4.44 -10.34
CA PHE A 11 12.24 -4.87 -11.70
C PHE A 11 12.98 -6.13 -12.13
N GLU A 12 14.14 -6.44 -11.54
CA GLU A 12 14.81 -7.73 -11.73
C GLU A 12 13.93 -8.89 -11.21
N LEU A 13 13.12 -8.66 -10.18
CA LEU A 13 12.13 -9.64 -9.68
C LEU A 13 10.80 -9.60 -10.44
N PHE A 14 10.37 -8.39 -10.82
CA PHE A 14 9.06 -8.13 -11.44
C PHE A 14 9.18 -7.22 -12.68
N PRO A 15 9.68 -7.72 -13.82
CA PRO A 15 9.99 -6.87 -14.98
C PRO A 15 8.78 -6.15 -15.60
N GLN A 16 7.59 -6.72 -15.41
CA GLN A 16 6.33 -6.20 -15.95
C GLN A 16 5.47 -5.47 -14.91
N ALA A 17 5.93 -5.38 -13.66
CA ALA A 17 5.16 -4.72 -12.61
C ALA A 17 4.91 -3.25 -12.94
N LYS A 18 3.74 -2.78 -12.50
CA LYS A 18 3.36 -1.37 -12.56
C LYS A 18 2.98 -0.89 -11.18
N LEU A 19 3.34 0.33 -10.84
CA LEU A 19 2.95 0.96 -9.60
C LEU A 19 2.04 2.15 -9.90
N GLY A 20 0.84 2.11 -9.35
CA GLY A 20 -0.06 3.24 -9.33
C GLY A 20 0.20 4.06 -8.08
N VAL A 21 0.60 5.31 -8.23
CA VAL A 21 0.84 6.23 -7.11
C VAL A 21 -0.14 7.40 -7.18
N VAL A 22 -0.76 7.71 -6.04
CA VAL A 22 -1.55 8.93 -5.84
C VAL A 22 -0.81 9.82 -4.85
N LEU A 23 -0.32 10.97 -5.32
CA LEU A 23 0.22 12.02 -4.46
C LEU A 23 -0.94 12.89 -3.98
N ILE A 24 -1.14 12.90 -2.66
CA ILE A 24 -2.25 13.57 -1.99
C ILE A 24 -1.69 14.82 -1.32
N ASN A 25 -2.17 16.01 -1.71
CA ASN A 25 -1.75 17.30 -1.20
C ASN A 25 -2.93 18.06 -0.60
N ASP A 26 -2.63 19.05 0.24
CA ASP A 26 -3.62 19.94 0.87
C ASP A 26 -4.72 19.19 1.64
N ILE A 27 -4.36 18.13 2.40
CA ILE A 27 -5.32 17.37 3.23
C ILE A 27 -5.90 18.30 4.31
N LYS A 28 -7.22 18.52 4.26
CA LYS A 28 -7.93 19.46 5.14
C LYS A 28 -8.53 18.79 6.37
N SER A 29 -9.04 17.57 6.22
CA SER A 29 -9.71 16.83 7.29
C SER A 29 -9.23 15.37 7.29
N ASN A 30 -8.64 14.92 8.40
CA ASN A 30 -8.19 13.53 8.56
C ASN A 30 -8.45 12.97 9.98
N SER A 31 -9.43 13.52 10.71
CA SER A 31 -9.67 13.14 12.10
C SER A 31 -10.72 12.02 12.24
N ASN A 32 -11.93 12.20 11.70
CA ASN A 32 -13.02 11.23 11.83
C ASN A 32 -13.64 10.90 10.48
N SER A 33 -13.75 9.61 10.18
CA SER A 33 -14.43 9.14 8.97
C SER A 33 -15.93 9.40 9.05
N PRO A 34 -16.52 10.11 8.09
CA PRO A 34 -17.97 10.30 8.05
C PRO A 34 -18.67 8.95 7.85
N LYS A 35 -19.91 8.84 8.32
CA LYS A 35 -20.69 7.60 8.24
C LYS A 35 -20.73 7.02 6.82
N GLU A 36 -20.86 7.87 5.80
CA GLU A 36 -20.84 7.45 4.39
C GLU A 36 -19.55 6.70 4.01
N LEU A 37 -18.38 7.16 4.49
CA LEU A 37 -17.11 6.50 4.23
C LEU A 37 -16.98 5.18 5.01
N GLN A 38 -17.46 5.14 6.25
CA GLN A 38 -17.52 3.90 7.02
C GLN A 38 -18.44 2.87 6.35
N ASP A 39 -19.57 3.32 5.80
CA ASP A 39 -20.51 2.49 5.04
C ASP A 39 -19.87 1.98 3.74
N TYR A 40 -19.09 2.83 3.07
CA TYR A 40 -18.30 2.45 1.89
C TYR A 40 -17.24 1.37 2.22
N LEU A 41 -16.55 1.48 3.36
CA LEU A 41 -15.61 0.46 3.84
C LEU A 41 -16.30 -0.88 4.12
N ARG A 42 -17.46 -0.86 4.79
CA ARG A 42 -18.24 -2.07 5.06
C ARG A 42 -18.73 -2.72 3.76
N LYS A 43 -19.24 -1.92 2.82
CA LYS A 43 -19.68 -2.42 1.51
C LYS A 43 -18.51 -3.01 0.72
N SER A 44 -17.36 -2.35 0.73
CA SER A 44 -16.16 -2.83 0.03
C SER A 44 -15.63 -4.13 0.64
N THR A 45 -15.71 -4.28 1.96
CA THR A 45 -15.40 -5.55 2.65
C THR A 45 -16.30 -6.69 2.18
N TRP A 46 -17.60 -6.44 2.02
CA TRP A 46 -18.54 -7.44 1.54
C TRP A 46 -18.27 -7.84 0.08
N LEU A 47 -18.08 -6.85 -0.80
CA LEU A 47 -17.78 -7.06 -2.22
C LEU A 47 -16.39 -7.68 -2.46
N ALA A 48 -15.46 -7.55 -1.52
CA ALA A 48 -14.14 -8.16 -1.64
C ALA A 48 -14.19 -9.69 -1.80
N LYS A 49 -15.28 -10.32 -1.35
CA LYS A 49 -15.53 -11.76 -1.51
C LYS A 49 -15.73 -12.19 -2.95
N ASP A 50 -16.13 -11.28 -3.84
CA ASP A 50 -16.32 -11.59 -5.27
C ASP A 50 -14.99 -11.97 -5.94
N HIS A 51 -13.86 -11.55 -5.36
CA HIS A 51 -12.51 -11.94 -5.78
C HIS A 51 -12.07 -13.32 -5.26
N LEU A 52 -12.89 -13.97 -4.43
CA LEU A 52 -12.63 -15.29 -3.85
C LEU A 52 -13.42 -16.38 -4.59
N THR A 53 -13.03 -16.63 -5.83
CA THR A 53 -13.70 -17.58 -6.76
C THR A 53 -13.34 -19.05 -6.53
N SER A 54 -12.30 -19.34 -5.75
CA SER A 54 -11.90 -20.70 -5.35
C SER A 54 -12.29 -21.00 -3.90
N ALA A 55 -12.77 -22.23 -3.67
CA ALA A 55 -13.07 -22.75 -2.33
C ALA A 55 -11.81 -22.84 -1.44
N ILE A 56 -10.65 -23.11 -2.05
CA ILE A 56 -9.37 -23.09 -1.35
C ILE A 56 -8.83 -21.67 -1.40
N PHE A 57 -8.76 -21.00 -0.24
CA PHE A 57 -8.36 -19.59 -0.16
C PHE A 57 -7.03 -19.28 -0.86
N SER A 58 -6.04 -20.18 -0.71
CA SER A 58 -4.72 -20.04 -1.33
C SER A 58 -4.71 -20.09 -2.84
N ASP A 59 -5.77 -20.63 -3.45
CA ASP A 59 -5.82 -20.92 -4.88
C ASP A 59 -6.47 -19.77 -5.65
N ASN A 60 -7.07 -18.80 -4.95
CA ASN A 60 -7.56 -17.57 -5.54
C ASN A 60 -6.40 -16.82 -6.20
N GLU A 61 -6.59 -16.43 -7.46
CA GLU A 61 -5.55 -15.81 -8.29
C GLU A 61 -4.92 -14.59 -7.62
N VAL A 62 -5.75 -13.71 -7.06
CA VAL A 62 -5.30 -12.52 -6.30
C VAL A 62 -4.42 -12.84 -5.10
N VAL A 63 -4.54 -14.04 -4.50
CA VAL A 63 -3.69 -14.49 -3.40
C VAL A 63 -2.41 -15.14 -3.94
N ARG A 64 -2.54 -15.99 -4.96
CA ARG A 64 -1.42 -16.71 -5.57
C ARG A 64 -0.36 -15.78 -6.13
N ILE A 65 -0.76 -14.75 -6.87
CA ILE A 65 0.15 -13.78 -7.49
C ILE A 65 1.15 -13.22 -6.47
N TYR A 66 0.67 -12.79 -5.31
CA TYR A 66 1.54 -12.20 -4.28
C TYR A 66 2.30 -13.26 -3.47
N ARG A 67 1.76 -14.47 -3.27
CA ARG A 67 2.52 -15.56 -2.66
C ARG A 67 3.70 -16.00 -3.53
N ASP A 68 3.47 -16.12 -4.83
CA ASP A 68 4.53 -16.42 -5.80
C ASP A 68 5.57 -15.31 -5.81
N ALA A 69 5.15 -14.04 -5.71
CA ALA A 69 6.06 -12.91 -5.58
C ALA A 69 6.92 -12.98 -4.30
N TYR A 70 6.33 -13.28 -3.15
CA TYR A 70 7.03 -13.39 -1.87
C TYR A 70 8.05 -14.54 -1.82
N SER A 71 7.95 -15.53 -2.71
CA SER A 71 8.93 -16.60 -2.85
C SER A 71 10.24 -16.17 -3.52
N LYS A 72 10.28 -14.98 -4.14
CA LYS A 72 11.41 -14.51 -4.96
C LYS A 72 12.44 -13.65 -4.21
N PHE A 73 12.18 -13.29 -2.96
CA PHE A 73 13.07 -12.47 -2.15
C PHE A 73 13.14 -12.99 -0.71
N ASN A 74 14.13 -12.53 0.07
CA ASN A 74 14.23 -12.93 1.47
C ASN A 74 13.08 -12.30 2.25
N CYS A 75 12.11 -13.10 2.70
CA CYS A 75 10.97 -12.61 3.44
C CYS A 75 10.80 -13.33 4.78
N MET A 76 10.20 -12.63 5.74
CA MET A 76 9.81 -13.25 7.01
C MET A 76 8.79 -14.36 6.73
N LYS A 77 8.93 -15.52 7.38
CA LYS A 77 8.06 -16.70 7.15
C LYS A 77 6.55 -16.39 7.26
N LYS A 78 6.19 -15.45 8.13
CA LYS A 78 4.81 -15.01 8.38
C LYS A 78 4.34 -13.87 7.46
N ALA A 79 5.23 -13.29 6.65
CA ALA A 79 4.92 -12.16 5.79
C ALA A 79 3.92 -12.54 4.69
N ARG A 80 2.90 -11.71 4.51
CA ARG A 80 1.85 -11.86 3.49
C ARG A 80 1.48 -10.48 3.00
N SER A 81 1.09 -10.35 1.73
CA SER A 81 0.63 -9.07 1.21
C SER A 81 -0.59 -8.57 1.99
N SER A 82 -0.70 -7.25 2.10
CA SER A 82 -1.83 -6.60 2.77
C SER A 82 -3.17 -7.08 2.19
N VAL A 83 -3.26 -7.24 0.86
CA VAL A 83 -4.47 -7.77 0.20
C VAL A 83 -4.82 -9.19 0.64
N GLU A 84 -3.85 -10.11 0.78
CA GLU A 84 -4.12 -11.46 1.27
C GLU A 84 -4.69 -11.40 2.70
N MET A 85 -4.08 -10.58 3.57
CA MET A 85 -4.53 -10.43 4.95
C MET A 85 -5.95 -9.85 5.03
N MET A 86 -6.25 -8.85 4.19
CA MET A 86 -7.56 -8.21 4.14
C MET A 86 -8.64 -9.14 3.58
N LEU A 87 -8.37 -9.84 2.48
CA LEU A 87 -9.29 -10.81 1.90
C LEU A 87 -9.57 -11.99 2.84
N LYS A 88 -8.55 -12.47 3.56
CA LYS A 88 -8.71 -13.54 4.56
C LYS A 88 -9.61 -13.13 5.72
N ARG A 89 -9.61 -11.85 6.08
CA ARG A 89 -10.52 -11.28 7.09
C ARG A 89 -11.93 -11.15 6.52
N ALA A 90 -12.06 -10.61 5.31
CA ALA A 90 -13.34 -10.46 4.62
C ALA A 90 -14.05 -11.81 4.40
N SER A 91 -13.30 -12.87 4.06
CA SER A 91 -13.83 -14.24 3.89
C SER A 91 -14.41 -14.84 5.18
N LYS A 92 -14.12 -14.24 6.33
CA LYS A 92 -14.60 -14.65 7.66
C LYS A 92 -15.61 -13.65 8.23
N ASP A 93 -16.21 -12.82 7.38
CA ASP A 93 -17.21 -11.81 7.77
C ASP A 93 -16.69 -10.80 8.80
N ALA A 94 -15.37 -10.57 8.84
CA ALA A 94 -14.79 -9.60 9.76
C ALA A 94 -15.23 -8.18 9.40
N GLN A 95 -15.54 -7.39 10.42
CA GLN A 95 -15.74 -5.96 10.27
C GLN A 95 -14.39 -5.23 10.41
N PHE A 96 -14.13 -4.27 9.54
CA PHE A 96 -13.00 -3.37 9.65
C PHE A 96 -13.44 -2.13 10.44
N SER A 97 -12.83 -1.91 11.60
CA SER A 97 -13.01 -0.69 12.35
C SER A 97 -12.43 0.48 11.58
N SER A 98 -13.16 1.59 11.57
CA SER A 98 -12.69 2.87 11.03
C SER A 98 -11.48 3.36 11.83
N ILE A 99 -10.45 3.82 11.13
CA ILE A 99 -9.21 4.34 11.74
C ILE A 99 -9.15 5.86 11.59
N ASN A 100 -9.05 6.33 10.36
CA ASN A 100 -9.15 7.73 9.97
C ASN A 100 -9.57 7.80 8.49
N PRO A 101 -10.04 8.96 8.00
CA PRO A 101 -10.53 9.09 6.64
C PRO A 101 -9.56 8.58 5.56
N LEU A 102 -8.28 8.96 5.63
CA LEU A 102 -7.29 8.55 4.63
C LEU A 102 -7.07 7.04 4.64
N VAL A 103 -6.96 6.45 5.83
CA VAL A 103 -6.78 5.01 6.03
C VAL A 103 -7.99 4.22 5.55
N ASP A 104 -9.19 4.69 5.86
CA ASP A 104 -10.42 4.03 5.46
C ASP A 104 -10.63 4.07 3.94
N ILE A 105 -10.22 5.16 3.27
CA ILE A 105 -10.30 5.27 1.81
C ILE A 105 -9.40 4.23 1.14
N TYR A 106 -8.11 4.17 1.49
CA TYR A 106 -7.20 3.25 0.80
C TYR A 106 -7.54 1.79 1.12
N ASN A 107 -7.95 1.48 2.35
CA ASN A 107 -8.41 0.15 2.73
C ASN A 107 -9.69 -0.25 1.98
N SER A 108 -10.63 0.69 1.82
CA SER A 108 -11.85 0.42 1.06
C SER A 108 -11.55 0.10 -0.40
N VAL A 109 -10.68 0.88 -1.04
CA VAL A 109 -10.30 0.64 -2.44
C VAL A 109 -9.51 -0.67 -2.57
N GLY A 110 -8.54 -0.92 -1.67
CA GLY A 110 -7.76 -2.16 -1.65
C GLY A 110 -8.65 -3.41 -1.54
N LEU A 111 -9.67 -3.37 -0.68
CA LEU A 111 -10.70 -4.42 -0.59
C LEU A 111 -11.55 -4.53 -1.85
N ARG A 112 -12.06 -3.39 -2.34
CA ARG A 112 -13.00 -3.35 -3.47
C ARG A 112 -12.39 -3.91 -4.74
N PHE A 113 -11.12 -3.60 -4.99
CA PHE A 113 -10.40 -4.01 -6.19
C PHE A 113 -9.45 -5.18 -5.95
N ALA A 114 -9.39 -5.74 -4.73
CA ALA A 114 -8.43 -6.78 -4.35
C ALA A 114 -6.99 -6.45 -4.78
N PHE A 115 -6.50 -5.29 -4.35
CA PHE A 115 -5.12 -4.87 -4.52
C PHE A 115 -4.46 -4.56 -3.17
N PRO A 116 -3.14 -4.78 -3.03
CA PRO A 116 -2.38 -4.15 -1.96
C PRO A 116 -2.48 -2.64 -2.14
N CYS A 117 -2.76 -1.94 -1.04
CA CYS A 117 -2.92 -0.50 -1.05
C CYS A 117 -2.44 0.03 0.29
N GLY A 118 -1.47 0.95 0.26
CA GLY A 118 -0.87 1.54 1.45
C GLY A 118 -0.65 3.03 1.27
N ALA A 119 -0.46 3.74 2.38
CA ALA A 119 -0.16 5.17 2.35
C ALA A 119 0.74 5.61 3.50
N GLU A 120 1.56 6.62 3.24
CA GLU A 120 2.60 7.13 4.15
C GLU A 120 2.64 8.66 4.11
N ASP A 121 3.00 9.30 5.23
CA ASP A 121 3.12 10.75 5.33
C ASP A 121 4.43 11.22 4.69
N ILE A 122 4.32 11.98 3.59
CA ILE A 122 5.47 12.46 2.81
C ILE A 122 6.41 13.32 3.67
N ASN A 123 5.87 14.08 4.63
CA ASN A 123 6.68 14.98 5.45
C ASN A 123 7.54 14.21 6.48
N LYS A 124 7.27 12.92 6.69
CA LYS A 124 8.00 12.07 7.62
C LYS A 124 9.14 11.27 6.96
N PHE A 125 9.25 11.36 5.63
CA PHE A 125 10.37 10.78 4.90
C PHE A 125 11.68 11.53 5.12
N SER A 126 12.79 10.79 5.08
CA SER A 126 14.14 11.33 5.11
C SER A 126 14.85 11.01 3.81
N GLY A 127 15.12 12.03 2.99
CA GLY A 127 15.72 11.83 1.67
C GLY A 127 14.72 11.28 0.66
N ASN A 128 15.14 10.29 -0.14
CA ASN A 128 14.28 9.64 -1.13
C ASN A 128 13.59 8.42 -0.54
N LEU A 129 12.34 8.17 -0.93
CA LEU A 129 11.69 6.89 -0.71
C LEU A 129 12.13 5.91 -1.82
N ILE A 130 12.60 4.74 -1.44
CA ILE A 130 13.09 3.72 -2.36
C ILE A 130 12.28 2.43 -2.16
N LEU A 131 11.77 1.87 -3.25
CA LEU A 131 11.29 0.49 -3.29
C LEU A 131 12.38 -0.40 -3.91
N GLY A 132 12.97 -1.30 -3.12
CA GLY A 132 14.07 -2.14 -3.60
C GLY A 132 14.55 -3.18 -2.60
N ILE A 133 15.48 -4.02 -3.03
CA ILE A 133 16.14 -5.02 -2.18
C ILE A 133 17.15 -4.31 -1.28
N THR A 134 16.92 -4.41 0.03
CA THR A 134 17.81 -3.81 1.01
C THR A 134 19.01 -4.69 1.34
N LYS A 135 20.10 -4.05 1.76
CA LYS A 135 21.26 -4.69 2.41
C LYS A 135 20.98 -5.17 3.84
N GLY A 136 19.81 -4.82 4.38
CA GLY A 136 19.42 -5.12 5.76
C GLY A 136 19.93 -4.09 6.76
N GLY A 137 19.45 -4.18 8.00
CA GLY A 137 19.82 -3.26 9.09
C GLY A 137 19.06 -1.93 9.08
N ASN A 138 18.12 -1.72 8.16
CA ASN A 138 17.24 -0.55 8.21
C ASN A 138 16.39 -0.62 9.46
N GLU A 139 16.50 0.38 10.34
CA GLU A 139 15.69 0.49 11.53
C GLU A 139 14.20 0.47 11.18
N PHE A 140 13.40 -0.23 11.98
CA PHE A 140 11.97 -0.34 11.76
C PHE A 140 11.25 -0.63 13.07
N TYR A 141 10.23 0.17 13.35
CA TYR A 141 9.29 -0.06 14.43
C TYR A 141 7.92 -0.23 13.81
N ARG A 142 7.26 -1.35 14.08
CA ARG A 142 5.89 -1.55 13.65
C ARG A 142 4.99 -0.49 14.26
N ILE A 143 3.94 -0.09 13.55
CA ILE A 143 2.90 0.80 14.11
C ILE A 143 2.45 0.30 15.49
N ASN A 144 2.44 1.20 16.48
CA ASN A 144 2.15 0.96 17.89
C ASN A 144 3.12 0.01 18.64
N SER A 145 4.32 -0.23 18.10
CA SER A 145 5.38 -1.00 18.77
C SER A 145 6.56 -0.10 19.14
N THR A 146 7.25 -0.45 20.22
CA THR A 146 8.54 0.14 20.63
C THR A 146 9.72 -0.81 20.39
N GLU A 147 9.46 -2.00 19.87
CA GLU A 147 10.48 -2.98 19.52
C GLU A 147 11.05 -2.68 18.13
N ASN A 148 12.38 -2.57 18.05
CA ASN A 148 13.07 -2.43 16.78
C ASN A 148 13.19 -3.79 16.10
N GLU A 149 12.61 -3.91 14.91
CA GLU A 149 12.62 -5.10 14.08
C GLU A 149 13.25 -4.75 12.72
N PRO A 150 14.59 -4.59 12.63
CA PRO A 150 15.23 -4.08 11.42
C PRO A 150 15.03 -5.00 10.22
N ALA A 151 15.06 -4.43 9.02
CA ALA A 151 14.94 -5.18 7.77
C ALA A 151 16.08 -6.19 7.61
N LEU A 152 15.78 -7.36 7.02
CA LEU A 152 16.76 -8.39 6.74
C LEU A 152 17.54 -8.06 5.46
N ALA A 153 18.77 -8.56 5.35
CA ALA A 153 19.50 -8.51 4.09
C ALA A 153 18.76 -9.31 3.00
N GLY A 154 18.61 -8.74 1.80
CA GLY A 154 17.86 -9.38 0.71
C GLY A 154 16.34 -9.20 0.82
N GLU A 155 15.85 -8.46 1.81
CA GLU A 155 14.43 -8.13 1.96
C GLU A 155 14.01 -7.08 0.94
N LEU A 156 12.83 -7.25 0.33
CA LEU A 156 12.21 -6.20 -0.49
C LEU A 156 11.42 -5.26 0.42
N CYS A 157 11.79 -3.98 0.46
CA CYS A 157 11.20 -2.99 1.34
C CYS A 157 10.93 -1.68 0.60
N TYR A 158 10.00 -0.89 1.16
CA TYR A 158 10.10 0.56 1.06
C TYR A 158 11.02 1.06 2.16
N TYR A 159 12.04 1.85 1.83
CA TYR A 159 12.97 2.43 2.79
C TYR A 159 13.45 3.80 2.35
N ASP A 160 13.95 4.57 3.30
CA ASP A 160 14.57 5.88 3.06
C ASP A 160 15.91 5.98 3.80
N ASP A 161 16.48 7.18 3.89
CA ASP A 161 17.80 7.39 4.50
C ASP A 161 17.85 7.05 6.00
N LYS A 162 16.70 7.00 6.69
CA LYS A 162 16.63 6.69 8.13
C LYS A 162 16.35 5.23 8.42
N GLY A 163 15.53 4.56 7.62
CA GLY A 163 15.12 3.20 7.93
C GLY A 163 14.05 2.67 6.99
N ALA A 164 13.50 1.51 7.33
CA ALA A 164 12.39 0.96 6.55
C ALA A 164 11.13 1.78 6.83
N VAL A 165 10.33 1.94 5.78
CA VAL A 165 9.02 2.60 5.77
C VAL A 165 7.94 1.52 5.80
N CYS A 166 8.05 0.54 4.90
CA CYS A 166 7.22 -0.65 4.87
C CYS A 166 8.09 -1.88 4.60
N ARG A 167 7.96 -2.90 5.45
CA ARG A 167 8.73 -4.15 5.40
C ARG A 167 8.04 -5.25 4.61
N ASN A 168 8.86 -6.22 4.17
CA ASN A 168 8.50 -7.37 3.33
C ASN A 168 7.45 -7.05 2.25
N PHE A 169 7.70 -6.02 1.45
CA PHE A 169 6.88 -5.59 0.30
C PHE A 169 5.38 -5.57 0.56
N ASN A 170 4.81 -4.41 0.94
CA ASN A 170 3.38 -4.22 1.22
C ASN A 170 2.79 -5.12 2.33
N TRP A 171 3.61 -5.61 3.25
CA TRP A 171 3.15 -6.37 4.41
C TRP A 171 2.89 -5.51 5.64
N GLN A 172 3.86 -4.68 6.04
CA GLN A 172 3.83 -4.03 7.35
C GLN A 172 4.47 -2.65 7.35
N ASP A 173 3.64 -1.65 7.63
CA ASP A 173 4.04 -0.24 7.68
C ASP A 173 4.67 0.13 9.03
N GLY A 174 5.55 1.12 8.99
CA GLY A 174 6.34 1.59 10.12
C GLY A 174 5.67 2.72 10.88
N GLU A 175 5.89 2.77 12.20
CA GLU A 175 5.41 3.81 13.10
C GLU A 175 5.89 5.21 12.68
N ARG A 176 7.13 5.31 12.17
CA ARG A 176 7.78 6.58 11.86
C ARG A 176 7.06 7.38 10.77
N THR A 177 6.53 6.72 9.75
CA THR A 177 5.95 7.36 8.55
C THR A 177 4.44 7.27 8.50
N LYS A 178 3.82 6.64 9.52
CA LYS A 178 2.38 6.41 9.59
C LYS A 178 1.57 7.68 9.33
N ILE A 179 0.41 7.48 8.71
CA ILE A 179 -0.62 8.50 8.59
C ILE A 179 -1.25 8.76 9.97
N ASP A 180 -1.38 10.04 10.32
CA ASP A 180 -2.12 10.49 11.50
C ASP A 180 -3.04 11.67 11.16
N GLU A 181 -3.76 12.19 12.16
CA GLU A 181 -4.70 13.31 11.99
C GLU A 181 -4.05 14.62 11.51
N ASN A 182 -2.72 14.75 11.67
CA ASN A 182 -1.96 15.93 11.29
C ASN A 182 -1.36 15.83 9.88
N THR A 183 -1.38 14.66 9.25
CA THR A 183 -0.86 14.45 7.90
C THR A 183 -1.48 15.43 6.89
N LYS A 184 -0.62 16.21 6.22
CA LYS A 184 -1.00 17.21 5.20
C LYS A 184 -0.70 16.80 3.77
N LYS A 185 0.27 15.92 3.60
CA LYS A 185 0.70 15.36 2.31
C LYS A 185 0.95 13.87 2.48
N ALA A 186 0.42 13.06 1.58
CA ALA A 186 0.56 11.61 1.66
C ALA A 186 0.89 11.00 0.29
N PHE A 187 1.69 9.94 0.35
CA PHE A 187 2.01 9.06 -0.76
C PHE A 187 1.12 7.82 -0.61
N CYS A 188 0.25 7.54 -1.58
CA CYS A 188 -0.54 6.32 -1.60
C CYS A 188 -0.18 5.48 -2.82
N VAL A 189 0.00 4.17 -2.64
CA VAL A 189 0.52 3.28 -3.67
C VAL A 189 -0.30 1.99 -3.78
N ILE A 190 -0.46 1.52 -5.02
CA ILE A 190 -0.93 0.20 -5.38
C ILE A 190 0.13 -0.47 -6.26
N GLU A 191 0.61 -1.64 -5.86
CA GLU A 191 1.56 -2.42 -6.68
C GLU A 191 0.84 -3.51 -7.48
N LEU A 192 0.87 -3.39 -8.80
CA LEU A 192 0.31 -4.34 -9.74
C LEU A 192 1.38 -5.29 -10.27
N LEU A 193 1.25 -6.58 -9.93
CA LEU A 193 2.12 -7.64 -10.44
C LEU A 193 1.51 -8.43 -11.60
N ASP A 194 0.19 -8.38 -11.77
CA ASP A 194 -0.53 -8.97 -12.90
C ASP A 194 -0.99 -7.88 -13.87
N THR A 195 -0.33 -7.79 -15.02
CA THR A 195 -0.60 -6.76 -16.02
C THR A 195 -1.98 -6.87 -16.67
N ASN A 196 -2.65 -8.01 -16.57
CA ASN A 196 -4.00 -8.18 -17.11
C ASN A 196 -5.03 -7.29 -16.38
N ARG A 197 -4.70 -6.84 -15.16
CA ARG A 197 -5.57 -5.99 -14.34
C ARG A 197 -5.21 -4.51 -14.38
N LEU A 198 -4.55 -4.04 -15.45
CA LEU A 198 -4.22 -2.63 -15.63
C LEU A 198 -5.47 -1.72 -15.66
N ASN A 199 -6.56 -2.19 -16.24
CA ASN A 199 -7.82 -1.43 -16.24
C ASN A 199 -8.39 -1.28 -14.82
N ASP A 200 -8.38 -2.36 -14.03
CA ASP A 200 -8.78 -2.32 -12.62
C ASP A 200 -7.89 -1.36 -11.82
N LEU A 201 -6.57 -1.36 -12.05
CA LEU A 201 -5.65 -0.43 -11.42
C LEU A 201 -6.02 1.01 -11.73
N ASN A 202 -6.28 1.33 -13.00
CA ASN A 202 -6.66 2.68 -13.42
C ASN A 202 -7.97 3.14 -12.75
N GLU A 203 -8.96 2.26 -12.66
CA GLU A 203 -10.22 2.56 -11.97
C GLU A 203 -10.04 2.68 -10.45
N ALA A 204 -9.19 1.86 -9.83
CA ALA A 204 -8.83 1.98 -8.42
C ALA A 204 -8.16 3.33 -8.12
N LEU A 205 -7.21 3.78 -8.95
CA LEU A 205 -6.51 5.06 -8.79
C LEU A 205 -7.45 6.26 -8.95
N LYS A 206 -8.37 6.21 -9.94
CA LYS A 206 -9.42 7.23 -10.09
C LYS A 206 -10.34 7.26 -8.88
N THR A 207 -10.74 6.10 -8.39
CA THR A 207 -11.60 5.97 -7.20
C THR A 207 -10.91 6.55 -5.96
N LEU A 208 -9.62 6.24 -5.74
CA LEU A 208 -8.82 6.84 -4.67
C LEU A 208 -8.83 8.37 -4.76
N ALA A 209 -8.47 8.93 -5.91
CA ALA A 209 -8.40 10.38 -6.10
C ALA A 209 -9.77 11.06 -5.84
N GLN A 210 -10.87 10.46 -6.31
CA GLN A 210 -12.22 10.95 -6.06
C GLN A 210 -12.59 10.92 -4.57
N LEU A 211 -12.31 9.82 -3.87
CA LEU A 211 -12.62 9.67 -2.45
C LEU A 211 -11.75 10.59 -1.59
N PHE A 212 -10.45 10.72 -1.89
CA PHE A 212 -9.57 11.67 -1.22
C PHE A 212 -10.01 13.11 -1.42
N ASN A 213 -10.42 13.49 -2.64
CA ASN A 213 -10.99 14.82 -2.87
C ASN A 213 -12.27 15.05 -2.07
N LYS A 214 -13.21 14.09 -2.13
CA LYS A 214 -14.52 14.19 -1.46
C LYS A 214 -14.43 14.26 0.06
N TYR A 215 -13.63 13.39 0.68
CA TYR A 215 -13.64 13.22 2.14
C TYR A 215 -12.49 13.96 2.84
N LEU A 216 -11.38 14.22 2.16
CA LEU A 216 -10.23 14.95 2.73
C LEU A 216 -10.14 16.40 2.25
N GLY A 217 -10.89 16.77 1.20
CA GLY A 217 -10.73 18.06 0.52
C GLY A 217 -9.38 18.21 -0.19
N ALA A 218 -8.70 17.09 -0.46
CA ALA A 218 -7.34 17.05 -0.97
C ALA A 218 -7.27 17.25 -2.49
N LYS A 219 -6.09 17.66 -2.97
CA LYS A 219 -5.71 17.63 -4.39
C LYS A 219 -4.87 16.38 -4.65
N CYS A 220 -5.22 15.65 -5.70
CA CYS A 220 -4.56 14.40 -6.04
C CYS A 220 -3.88 14.47 -7.41
N THR A 221 -2.67 13.95 -7.51
CA THR A 221 -2.00 13.69 -8.79
C THR A 221 -1.73 12.19 -8.91
N ILE A 222 -2.14 11.60 -10.03
CA ILE A 222 -1.96 10.16 -10.28
C ILE A 222 -0.72 9.98 -11.17
N HIS A 223 0.14 9.03 -10.78
CA HIS A 223 1.29 8.59 -11.56
C HIS A 223 1.21 7.08 -11.79
N LEU A 224 1.56 6.66 -13.00
CA LEU A 224 1.78 5.26 -13.32
C LEU A 224 3.28 5.06 -13.60
N LEU A 225 3.89 4.20 -12.80
CA LEU A 225 5.32 3.91 -12.84
C LEU A 225 5.56 2.50 -13.38
N ASP A 226 6.65 2.32 -14.10
CA ASP A 226 7.15 1.03 -14.59
C ASP A 226 8.67 1.09 -14.82
N ILE A 227 9.24 0.07 -15.45
CA ILE A 227 10.69 -0.03 -15.67
C ILE A 227 11.26 1.14 -16.49
N ASN A 228 10.46 1.77 -17.35
CA ASN A 228 10.88 2.89 -18.20
C ASN A 228 10.64 4.25 -17.52
N ASN A 229 9.73 4.30 -16.54
CA ASN A 229 9.44 5.47 -15.74
C ASN A 229 9.41 5.10 -14.25
N SER A 230 10.58 4.93 -13.66
CA SER A 230 10.74 4.35 -12.31
C SER A 230 10.84 5.37 -11.18
N LYS A 231 10.62 6.66 -11.44
CA LYS A 231 10.77 7.72 -10.44
C LYS A 231 9.80 8.88 -10.63
N ILE A 232 9.38 9.49 -9.51
CA ILE A 232 8.59 10.72 -9.46
C ILE A 232 9.11 11.63 -8.34
N GLU A 233 8.87 12.94 -8.46
CA GLU A 233 9.06 13.88 -7.36
C GLU A 233 7.89 13.77 -6.38
N LEU A 234 8.17 13.87 -5.07
CA LEU A 234 7.14 13.84 -4.02
C LEU A 234 6.69 15.23 -3.55
N ILE A 235 7.45 16.29 -3.91
CA ILE A 235 7.24 17.67 -3.46
C ILE A 235 7.47 18.63 -4.62
#